data_AF-A0A7S7UHX8-F1
#
_entry.id   AF-A0A7S7UHX8-F1
#
_cell.length_a   1.000
_cell.length_b   1.000
_cell.length_c   1.000
_cell.angle_alpha   90.00
_cell.angle_beta   90.00
_cell.angle_gamma   90.00
#
_symmetry.space_group_name_H-M   'P 1'
#
loop_
_entity.id
_entity.type
_entity.pdbx_description
1 polymer ?
#
loop_
_entity_poly.entity_id
_entity_poly.type
_entity_poly.pdbx_seq_one_letter_code
_entity_poly.pdbx_strand_id
1 'polypeptide(L)'
;MKLALVLPLALLAFVGAARAEDADDPREASKTEVETFNARMYAGKTAYACFVRRYDAEHLARHPKQKVASMELLVSAETDGEDKQLHSSFRLGFRYRHRSGDFDSSGSCHHTVFTKDGNEVRLGCGVDCEGGGIGIALSKDDKSTIVRLDSVRVWLHNKPDDEAERSLVAGSDDGIFRLDRADNSECAALVTDRKELAALRHK
;
A
#
# COMPACT_ATOMS: atom_id res chain seq x y z
N MET A 1 -65.12 -30.92 24.31
CA MET A 1 -64.51 -29.61 24.64
C MET A 1 -63.09 -29.58 24.12
N LYS A 2 -62.78 -28.55 23.32
CA LYS A 2 -61.45 -27.99 22.96
C LYS A 2 -60.60 -28.67 21.88
N LEU A 3 -60.58 -27.99 20.72
CA LEU A 3 -59.52 -27.92 19.70
C LEU A 3 -58.15 -27.56 20.30
N ALA A 4 -57.07 -28.03 19.67
CA ALA A 4 -55.81 -27.32 19.36
C ALA A 4 -54.78 -28.35 18.84
N LEU A 5 -53.84 -28.11 17.94
CA LEU A 5 -53.61 -27.10 16.89
C LEU A 5 -52.39 -27.68 16.13
N VAL A 6 -52.40 -27.62 14.79
CA VAL A 6 -51.26 -28.00 13.94
C VAL A 6 -50.16 -26.95 14.04
N LEU A 7 -48.89 -27.34 14.08
CA LEU A 7 -47.77 -26.51 13.59
C LEU A 7 -46.57 -27.39 13.15
N PRO A 8 -46.18 -27.36 11.86
CA PRO A 8 -44.91 -27.95 11.42
C PRO A 8 -43.76 -26.98 11.70
N LEU A 9 -42.64 -27.54 12.15
CA LEU A 9 -41.38 -26.85 12.42
C LEU A 9 -40.75 -26.40 11.09
N ALA A 10 -40.92 -25.13 10.72
CA ALA A 10 -40.21 -24.56 9.58
C ALA A 10 -38.74 -24.33 9.96
N LEU A 11 -37.84 -25.16 9.45
CA LEU A 11 -36.40 -24.87 9.44
C LEU A 11 -36.16 -23.65 8.54
N LEU A 12 -35.99 -22.47 9.15
CA LEU A 12 -35.40 -21.33 8.47
C LEU A 12 -33.90 -21.59 8.32
N ALA A 13 -33.50 -22.11 7.16
CA ALA A 13 -32.12 -22.05 6.71
C ALA A 13 -31.73 -20.58 6.58
N PHE A 14 -31.00 -20.05 7.57
CA PHE A 14 -30.25 -18.82 7.38
C PHE A 14 -29.16 -19.10 6.36
N VAL A 15 -29.49 -18.86 5.08
CA VAL A 15 -28.51 -18.62 4.03
C VAL A 15 -27.86 -17.29 4.40
N GLY A 16 -26.87 -17.35 5.29
CA GLY A 16 -25.93 -16.27 5.46
C GLY A 16 -25.29 -16.06 4.10
N ALA A 17 -25.72 -15.00 3.41
CA ALA A 17 -24.96 -14.46 2.30
C ALA A 17 -23.61 -14.03 2.88
N ALA A 18 -22.66 -14.95 2.88
CA ALA A 18 -21.25 -14.61 2.84
C ALA A 18 -21.13 -13.71 1.62
N ARG A 19 -21.06 -12.39 1.86
CA ARG A 19 -20.54 -11.48 0.85
C ARG A 19 -19.14 -12.02 0.57
N ALA A 20 -19.00 -12.70 -0.56
CA ALA A 20 -17.71 -12.91 -1.16
C ALA A 20 -17.08 -11.50 -1.22
N GLU A 21 -16.00 -11.30 -0.48
CA GLU A 21 -15.06 -10.26 -0.83
C GLU A 21 -14.77 -10.48 -2.32
N ASP A 22 -15.04 -9.46 -3.15
CA ASP A 22 -14.77 -9.51 -4.57
C ASP A 22 -13.29 -9.85 -4.74
N ALA A 23 -13.00 -11.14 -4.92
CA ALA A 23 -11.70 -11.63 -5.28
C ALA A 23 -11.49 -11.19 -6.72
N ASP A 24 -11.00 -9.96 -6.86
CA ASP A 24 -10.50 -9.40 -8.11
C ASP A 24 -9.58 -10.43 -8.76
N ASP A 25 -10.07 -11.12 -9.78
CA ASP A 25 -9.31 -12.07 -10.59
C ASP A 25 -8.28 -11.25 -11.41
N PRO A 26 -7.01 -11.22 -11.00
CA PRO A 26 -6.04 -10.29 -11.54
C PRO A 26 -5.52 -10.81 -12.88
N ARG A 27 -5.53 -9.96 -13.91
CA ARG A 27 -4.80 -10.24 -15.15
C ARG A 27 -3.45 -9.53 -15.17
N GLU A 28 -2.48 -10.14 -15.81
CA GLU A 28 -1.21 -9.47 -16.12
C GLU A 28 -1.43 -8.27 -17.05
N ALA A 29 -0.68 -7.20 -16.78
CA ALA A 29 -0.64 -6.02 -17.63
C ALA A 29 0.13 -6.29 -18.94
N SER A 30 -0.36 -5.73 -20.04
CA SER A 30 0.43 -5.65 -21.28
C SER A 30 1.57 -4.65 -21.14
N LYS A 31 2.59 -4.76 -22.00
CA LYS A 31 3.75 -3.85 -21.98
C LYS A 31 3.36 -2.37 -22.06
N THR A 32 2.43 -2.01 -22.95
CA THR A 32 1.96 -0.62 -23.13
C THR A 32 1.23 -0.10 -21.89
N GLU A 33 0.49 -0.97 -21.21
CA GLU A 33 -0.18 -0.64 -19.97
C GLU A 33 0.82 -0.37 -18.83
N VAL A 34 1.88 -1.18 -18.74
CA VAL A 34 2.99 -0.96 -17.80
C VAL A 34 3.69 0.36 -18.09
N GLU A 35 4.01 0.64 -19.35
CA GLU A 35 4.64 1.89 -19.78
C GLU A 35 3.78 3.12 -19.43
N THR A 36 2.46 3.02 -19.63
CA THR A 36 1.52 4.08 -19.28
C THR A 36 1.45 4.31 -17.78
N PHE A 37 1.40 3.23 -16.99
CA PHE A 37 1.42 3.32 -15.53
C PHE A 37 2.72 3.97 -15.04
N ASN A 38 3.87 3.54 -15.58
CA ASN A 38 5.17 4.10 -15.23
C ASN A 38 5.24 5.59 -15.58
N ALA A 39 4.76 6.00 -16.75
CA ALA A 39 4.73 7.41 -17.14
C ALA A 39 3.87 8.29 -16.21
N ARG A 40 2.81 7.72 -15.62
CA ARG A 40 1.94 8.41 -14.64
C ARG A 40 2.52 8.41 -13.23
N MET A 41 3.18 7.32 -12.83
CA MET A 41 3.85 7.22 -11.54
C MET A 41 5.01 8.22 -11.46
N TYR A 42 5.82 8.22 -12.51
CA TYR A 42 7.11 8.87 -12.59
C TYR A 42 7.04 10.11 -13.49
N ALA A 43 7.25 11.29 -12.94
CA ALA A 43 7.31 12.53 -13.71
C ALA A 43 8.64 12.69 -14.50
N GLY A 44 9.20 11.62 -15.10
CA GLY A 44 10.45 11.66 -15.88
C GLY A 44 11.26 10.34 -15.94
N LYS A 45 12.49 10.38 -16.50
CA LYS A 45 13.33 9.20 -16.83
C LYS A 45 14.15 8.57 -15.68
N THR A 46 14.50 9.32 -14.65
CA THR A 46 14.99 8.80 -13.35
C THR A 46 14.07 9.40 -12.33
N ALA A 47 13.31 8.59 -11.61
CA ALA A 47 12.10 9.12 -11.05
C ALA A 47 11.76 8.55 -9.70
N TYR A 48 11.43 9.51 -8.86
CA TYR A 48 10.87 9.31 -7.55
C TYR A 48 9.45 9.84 -7.60
N ALA A 49 8.57 9.16 -6.87
CA ALA A 49 7.22 9.59 -6.62
C ALA A 49 6.99 9.50 -5.11
N CYS A 50 6.87 10.66 -4.47
CA CYS A 50 6.54 10.75 -3.05
C CYS A 50 5.03 10.93 -2.86
N PHE A 51 4.47 10.19 -1.90
CA PHE A 51 3.09 10.32 -1.46
C PHE A 51 3.04 10.33 0.06
N VAL A 52 2.23 11.20 0.63
CA VAL A 52 2.16 11.36 2.09
C VAL A 52 0.72 11.45 2.56
N ARG A 53 0.52 11.02 3.81
CA ARG A 53 -0.73 11.19 4.54
C ARG A 53 -0.42 11.39 6.01
N ARG A 54 -1.03 12.41 6.59
CA ARG A 54 -0.95 12.71 8.03
C ARG A 54 -2.38 12.85 8.53
N TYR A 55 -2.72 12.15 9.61
CA TYR A 55 -4.06 12.15 10.19
C TYR A 55 -4.07 13.02 11.44
N ASP A 56 -5.03 13.92 11.52
CA ASP A 56 -5.24 14.74 12.71
C ASP A 56 -5.94 13.96 13.82
N ALA A 57 -6.00 14.56 15.01
CA ALA A 57 -6.63 13.96 16.18
C ALA A 57 -8.14 13.70 15.96
N GLU A 58 -8.82 14.53 15.18
CA GLU A 58 -10.26 14.40 14.92
C GLU A 58 -10.56 13.17 14.05
N HIS A 59 -9.76 12.94 13.02
CA HIS A 59 -9.80 11.75 12.20
C HIS A 59 -9.50 10.50 13.04
N LEU A 60 -8.39 10.50 13.78
CA LEU A 60 -8.00 9.34 14.60
C LEU A 60 -9.03 9.03 15.71
N ALA A 61 -9.74 10.03 16.22
CA ALA A 61 -10.84 9.81 17.16
C ALA A 61 -12.05 9.11 16.51
N ARG A 62 -12.33 9.38 15.23
CA ARG A 62 -13.38 8.70 14.45
C ARG A 62 -12.99 7.31 13.95
N HIS A 63 -11.70 7.02 13.88
CA HIS A 63 -11.14 5.74 13.42
C HIS A 63 -10.39 5.04 14.57
N PRO A 64 -11.09 4.56 15.62
CA PRO A 64 -10.46 4.09 16.84
C PRO A 64 -9.58 2.84 16.65
N LYS A 65 -9.75 2.10 15.55
CA LYS A 65 -8.94 0.91 15.26
C LYS A 65 -7.71 1.22 14.40
N GLN A 66 -7.60 2.44 13.86
CA GLN A 66 -6.46 2.86 13.03
C GLN A 66 -5.19 3.01 13.86
N LYS A 67 -4.17 2.22 13.59
CA LYS A 67 -2.88 2.25 14.29
C LYS A 67 -1.95 3.31 13.70
N VAL A 68 -2.01 3.53 12.39
CA VAL A 68 -1.10 4.43 11.67
C VAL A 68 -1.58 5.89 11.76
N ALA A 69 -0.73 6.78 12.28
CA ALA A 69 -1.00 8.22 12.39
C ALA A 69 -0.47 9.04 11.21
N SER A 70 0.59 8.57 10.57
CA SER A 70 1.12 9.13 9.34
C SER A 70 1.81 8.07 8.52
N MET A 71 1.82 8.24 7.20
CA MET A 71 2.45 7.36 6.25
C MET A 71 3.06 8.16 5.11
N GLU A 72 4.24 7.75 4.68
CA GLU A 72 5.03 8.29 3.59
C GLU A 72 5.42 7.12 2.69
N LEU A 73 5.21 7.26 1.40
CA LEU A 73 5.55 6.26 0.40
C LEU A 73 6.43 6.93 -0.66
N LEU A 74 7.64 6.42 -0.80
CA LEU A 74 8.52 6.74 -1.91
C LEU A 74 8.57 5.55 -2.86
N VAL A 75 8.20 5.78 -4.11
CA VAL A 75 8.39 4.80 -5.19
C VAL A 75 9.51 5.32 -6.09
N SER A 76 10.53 4.50 -6.31
CA SER A 76 11.68 4.80 -7.16
C SER A 76 11.73 3.85 -8.34
N ALA A 77 12.18 4.35 -9.49
CA ALA A 77 12.48 3.52 -10.63
C ALA A 77 13.84 3.83 -11.25
N GLU A 78 14.57 2.76 -11.55
CA GLU A 78 15.88 2.78 -12.17
C GLU A 78 15.89 1.81 -13.36
N THR A 79 16.47 2.23 -14.48
CA THR A 79 16.73 1.31 -15.60
C THR A 79 18.06 0.63 -15.35
N ASP A 80 18.06 -0.70 -15.26
CA ASP A 80 19.30 -1.45 -15.14
C ASP A 80 20.11 -1.41 -16.45
N GLY A 81 21.42 -1.29 -16.33
CA GLY A 81 22.32 -1.08 -17.46
C GLY A 81 22.53 -2.33 -18.32
N GLU A 82 22.31 -3.52 -17.76
CA GLU A 82 22.57 -4.80 -18.39
C GLU A 82 21.31 -5.32 -19.12
N ASP A 83 20.16 -5.33 -18.45
CA ASP A 83 18.92 -5.87 -19.01
C ASP A 83 18.02 -4.80 -19.68
N LYS A 84 18.33 -3.51 -19.46
CA LYS A 84 17.57 -2.34 -19.95
C LYS A 84 16.11 -2.33 -19.50
N GLN A 85 15.78 -3.05 -18.44
CA GLN A 85 14.45 -3.09 -17.83
C GLN A 85 14.33 -2.06 -16.72
N LEU A 86 13.11 -1.59 -16.49
CA LEU A 86 12.80 -0.66 -15.41
C LEU A 86 12.52 -1.46 -14.13
N HIS A 87 13.41 -1.34 -13.16
CA HIS A 87 13.24 -1.92 -11.84
C HIS A 87 12.63 -0.86 -10.92
N SER A 88 11.50 -1.19 -10.32
CA SER A 88 10.84 -0.32 -9.35
C SER A 88 11.06 -0.85 -7.94
N SER A 89 11.25 0.06 -7.00
CA SER A 89 11.37 -0.23 -5.58
C SER A 89 10.52 0.73 -4.77
N PHE A 90 10.21 0.36 -3.53
CA PHE A 90 9.48 1.22 -2.63
C PHE A 90 10.20 1.37 -1.30
N ARG A 91 9.98 2.52 -0.66
CA ARG A 91 10.25 2.76 0.74
C ARG A 91 8.99 3.32 1.37
N LEU A 92 8.54 2.66 2.43
CA LEU A 92 7.37 3.02 3.21
C LEU A 92 7.84 3.48 4.58
N GLY A 93 7.59 4.72 4.95
CA GLY A 93 7.76 5.22 6.31
C GLY A 93 6.42 5.47 6.97
N PHE A 94 6.31 5.22 8.27
CA PHE A 94 5.08 5.51 9.00
C PHE A 94 5.32 5.68 10.49
N ARG A 95 4.33 6.27 11.16
CA ARG A 95 4.31 6.45 12.62
C ARG A 95 3.04 5.85 13.19
N TYR A 96 3.18 5.17 14.32
CA TYR A 96 2.03 4.69 15.09
C TYR A 96 1.43 5.82 15.94
N ARG A 97 0.11 5.80 16.14
CA ARG A 97 -0.56 6.75 17.04
C ARG A 97 -0.23 6.51 18.51
N HIS A 98 0.00 5.25 18.89
CA HIS A 98 0.18 4.80 20.28
C HIS A 98 1.61 4.42 20.63
N ARG A 99 2.54 4.60 19.71
CA ARG A 99 3.92 4.16 19.87
C ARG A 99 4.86 5.16 19.23
N SER A 100 5.83 5.61 20.01
CA SER A 100 6.89 6.49 19.52
C SER A 100 7.87 5.75 18.62
N GLY A 101 8.37 6.45 17.61
CA GLY A 101 9.36 5.96 16.66
C GLY A 101 8.89 6.19 15.23
N ASP A 102 9.87 6.36 14.35
CA ASP A 102 9.67 6.31 12.91
C ASP A 102 9.99 4.88 12.45
N PHE A 103 9.03 4.28 11.76
CA PHE A 103 9.12 2.91 11.30
C PHE A 103 9.20 2.90 9.79
N ASP A 104 9.97 1.98 9.25
CA ASP A 104 10.13 1.82 7.82
C ASP A 104 10.02 0.38 7.36
N SER A 105 9.70 0.24 6.09
CA SER A 105 9.70 -1.01 5.33
C SER A 105 10.10 -0.67 3.90
N SER A 106 10.84 -1.55 3.25
CA SER A 106 11.28 -1.35 1.88
C SER A 106 11.39 -2.67 1.15
N GLY A 107 11.40 -2.59 -0.17
CA GLY A 107 11.56 -3.76 -1.02
C GLY A 107 11.40 -3.41 -2.49
N SER A 108 11.21 -4.44 -3.29
CA SER A 108 11.07 -4.32 -4.73
C SER A 108 9.60 -4.37 -5.16
N CYS A 109 9.33 -3.76 -6.31
CA CYS A 109 8.03 -3.79 -6.94
C CYS A 109 8.10 -4.63 -8.21
N HIS A 110 7.25 -5.64 -8.26
CA HIS A 110 7.17 -6.59 -9.36
C HIS A 110 5.70 -6.80 -9.72
N HIS A 111 5.43 -6.96 -11.01
CA HIS A 111 4.10 -7.21 -11.57
C HIS A 111 3.11 -6.05 -11.40
N THR A 112 2.74 -5.44 -12.52
CA THR A 112 1.55 -4.61 -12.60
C THR A 112 0.37 -5.50 -12.95
N VAL A 113 -0.66 -5.48 -12.12
CA VAL A 113 -1.89 -6.25 -12.30
C VAL A 113 -3.06 -5.32 -12.51
N PHE A 114 -3.95 -5.69 -13.41
CA PHE A 114 -5.19 -4.96 -13.66
C PHE A 114 -6.35 -5.66 -12.96
N THR A 115 -7.19 -4.86 -12.31
CA THR A 115 -8.53 -5.31 -11.92
C THR A 115 -9.36 -5.64 -13.16
N LYS A 116 -10.27 -6.61 -13.05
CA LYS A 116 -11.05 -7.13 -14.18
C LYS A 116 -11.91 -6.06 -14.86
N ASP A 117 -12.36 -5.07 -14.09
CA ASP A 117 -13.12 -3.92 -14.60
C ASP A 117 -12.27 -2.92 -15.41
N GLY A 118 -10.94 -3.13 -15.47
CA GLY A 118 -9.99 -2.24 -16.13
C GLY A 118 -9.86 -0.86 -15.48
N ASN A 119 -10.53 -0.65 -14.34
CA ASN A 119 -10.67 0.65 -13.69
C ASN A 119 -9.51 0.98 -12.74
N GLU A 120 -8.74 -0.03 -12.31
CA GLU A 120 -7.60 0.15 -11.41
C GLU A 120 -6.42 -0.71 -11.84
N VAL A 121 -5.25 -0.07 -11.95
CA VAL A 121 -3.94 -0.69 -12.17
C VAL A 121 -3.20 -0.69 -10.85
N ARG A 122 -2.72 -1.87 -10.43
CA ARG A 122 -2.01 -2.05 -9.17
C ARG A 122 -0.59 -2.49 -9.44
N LEU A 123 0.38 -1.77 -8.90
CA LEU A 123 1.76 -2.22 -8.80
C LEU A 123 1.91 -3.03 -7.51
N GLY A 124 2.26 -4.31 -7.63
CA GLY A 124 2.59 -5.14 -6.47
C GLY A 124 4.01 -4.84 -5.99
N CYS A 125 4.17 -4.66 -4.68
CA CYS A 125 5.48 -4.48 -4.06
C CYS A 125 5.64 -5.40 -2.85
N GLY A 126 6.77 -6.09 -2.77
CA GLY A 126 7.06 -7.09 -1.76
C GLY A 126 8.31 -6.74 -0.96
N VAL A 127 8.34 -7.18 0.29
CA VAL A 127 9.52 -7.15 1.15
C VAL A 127 10.21 -8.51 1.06
N ASP A 128 11.52 -8.51 0.90
CA ASP A 128 12.32 -9.73 0.76
C ASP A 128 12.16 -10.69 1.95
N CYS A 129 12.44 -11.98 1.70
CA CYS A 129 12.44 -13.04 2.71
C CYS A 129 11.09 -13.15 3.45
N GLU A 130 10.01 -13.29 2.68
CA GLU A 130 8.63 -13.44 3.18
C GLU A 130 8.16 -12.27 4.07
N GLY A 131 8.69 -11.07 3.83
CA GLY A 131 8.34 -9.89 4.60
C GLY A 131 6.96 -9.30 4.26
N GLY A 132 6.16 -9.95 3.42
CA GLY A 132 4.84 -9.47 2.98
C GLY A 132 4.91 -8.43 1.87
N GLY A 133 3.87 -7.63 1.68
CA GLY A 133 3.79 -6.64 0.61
C GLY A 133 2.62 -5.66 0.67
N ILE A 134 2.65 -4.74 -0.29
CA ILE A 134 1.62 -3.73 -0.54
C ILE A 134 1.24 -3.70 -2.02
N GLY A 135 -0.01 -3.36 -2.30
CA GLY A 135 -0.46 -2.97 -3.64
C GLY A 135 -0.57 -1.45 -3.75
N ILE A 136 -0.02 -0.86 -4.82
CA ILE A 136 -0.03 0.59 -5.05
C ILE A 136 -0.87 0.89 -6.30
N ALA A 137 -1.91 1.70 -6.16
CA ALA A 137 -2.78 2.09 -7.28
C ALA A 137 -2.91 3.61 -7.41
N LEU A 138 -2.60 4.15 -8.58
CA LEU A 138 -2.76 5.58 -8.83
C LEU A 138 -4.23 5.96 -9.07
N SER A 139 -4.64 7.05 -8.43
CA SER A 139 -5.89 7.74 -8.76
C SER A 139 -5.90 8.21 -10.23
N LYS A 140 -7.08 8.37 -10.81
CA LYS A 140 -7.24 8.72 -12.24
C LYS A 140 -6.61 10.06 -12.63
N ASP A 141 -6.45 10.98 -11.68
CA ASP A 141 -5.86 12.31 -11.90
C ASP A 141 -4.38 12.40 -11.49
N ASP A 142 -3.77 11.27 -11.11
CA ASP A 142 -2.38 11.12 -10.70
C ASP A 142 -1.97 11.91 -9.45
N LYS A 143 -2.93 12.50 -8.72
CA LYS A 143 -2.68 13.34 -7.54
C LYS A 143 -2.64 12.56 -6.23
N SER A 144 -3.04 11.31 -6.25
CA SER A 144 -3.04 10.44 -5.07
C SER A 144 -2.83 8.99 -5.46
N THR A 145 -2.45 8.18 -4.47
CA THR A 145 -2.34 6.73 -4.59
C THR A 145 -3.13 6.05 -3.48
N ILE A 146 -3.60 4.85 -3.78
CA ILE A 146 -4.18 3.92 -2.82
C ILE A 146 -3.14 2.84 -2.53
N VAL A 147 -2.71 2.76 -1.28
CA VAL A 147 -1.89 1.68 -0.76
C VAL A 147 -2.80 0.66 -0.09
N ARG A 148 -2.81 -0.55 -0.63
CA ARG A 148 -3.47 -1.72 -0.04
C ARG A 148 -2.42 -2.50 0.72
N LEU A 149 -2.55 -2.54 2.03
CA LEU A 149 -1.69 -3.31 2.89
C LEU A 149 -2.29 -4.71 3.07
N ASP A 150 -1.44 -5.73 2.98
CA ASP A 150 -1.75 -7.05 3.53
C ASP A 150 -1.00 -7.23 4.86
N SER A 151 0.30 -7.43 4.76
CA SER A 151 1.23 -7.30 5.89
C SER A 151 2.59 -6.89 5.36
N VAL A 152 3.36 -6.12 6.13
CA VAL A 152 4.76 -5.86 5.82
C VAL A 152 5.62 -5.99 7.08
N ARG A 153 6.82 -6.56 6.95
CA ARG A 153 7.87 -6.51 7.98
C ARG A 153 8.35 -5.07 8.12
N VAL A 154 8.54 -4.62 9.35
CA VAL A 154 8.89 -3.23 9.67
C VAL A 154 10.06 -3.15 10.63
N TRP A 155 10.88 -2.14 10.43
CA TRP A 155 12.03 -1.83 11.26
C TRP A 155 11.86 -0.47 11.92
N LEU A 156 12.68 -0.22 12.95
CA LEU A 156 12.86 1.14 13.44
C LEU A 156 13.88 1.80 12.53
N HIS A 157 13.54 2.98 12.01
CA HIS A 157 14.37 3.69 11.05
C HIS A 157 15.82 3.91 11.54
N ASN A 158 16.00 4.13 12.84
CA ASN A 158 17.31 4.32 13.47
C ASN A 158 18.01 3.03 13.94
N LYS A 159 17.38 1.87 13.74
CA LYS A 159 17.90 0.55 14.13
C LYS A 159 17.44 -0.54 13.14
N PRO A 160 17.93 -0.51 11.89
CA PRO A 160 17.54 -1.47 10.87
C PRO A 160 18.00 -2.91 11.16
N ASP A 161 19.04 -3.09 11.98
CA ASP A 161 19.60 -4.41 12.32
C ASP A 161 18.99 -5.04 13.59
N ASP A 162 18.01 -4.39 14.23
CA ASP A 162 17.38 -4.90 15.45
C ASP A 162 16.37 -6.00 15.06
N GLU A 163 16.59 -7.24 15.52
CA GLU A 163 15.74 -8.43 15.26
C GLU A 163 14.33 -8.35 15.88
N ALA A 164 13.87 -7.17 16.26
CA ALA A 164 12.52 -7.00 16.79
C ALA A 164 11.51 -7.14 15.64
N GLU A 165 11.24 -8.38 15.25
CA GLU A 165 10.28 -8.75 14.23
C GLU A 165 8.93 -8.13 14.58
N ARG A 166 8.61 -7.07 13.84
CA ARG A 166 7.36 -6.34 13.92
C ARG A 166 6.82 -6.34 12.52
N SER A 167 5.52 -6.59 12.41
CA SER A 167 4.81 -6.46 11.14
C SER A 167 3.74 -5.41 11.29
N LEU A 168 3.63 -4.54 10.29
CA LEU A 168 2.43 -3.75 10.10
C LEU A 168 1.44 -4.64 9.35
N VAL A 169 0.43 -5.12 10.05
CA VAL A 169 -0.62 -5.99 9.49
C VAL A 169 -1.89 -5.17 9.24
N ALA A 170 -2.53 -5.43 8.11
CA ALA A 170 -3.82 -4.87 7.76
C ALA A 170 -4.85 -5.09 8.87
N GLY A 171 -5.65 -4.06 9.11
CA GLY A 171 -6.79 -4.11 10.02
C GLY A 171 -7.96 -3.36 9.39
N SER A 172 -9.11 -3.31 10.08
CA SER A 172 -10.31 -2.65 9.55
C SER A 172 -10.08 -1.20 9.12
N ASP A 173 -9.16 -0.50 9.79
CA ASP A 173 -8.86 0.92 9.56
C ASP A 173 -7.41 1.12 9.06
N ASP A 174 -6.64 0.04 8.86
CA ASP A 174 -5.24 0.07 8.42
C ASP A 174 -4.98 -0.84 7.20
N GLY A 175 -6.01 -1.30 6.49
CA GLY A 175 -5.84 -2.13 5.29
C GLY A 175 -5.72 -1.32 3.99
N ILE A 176 -6.22 -0.09 3.98
CA ILE A 176 -6.26 0.76 2.79
C ILE A 176 -5.93 2.19 3.20
N PHE A 177 -4.89 2.76 2.58
CA PHE A 177 -4.46 4.13 2.80
C PHE A 177 -4.57 4.92 1.51
N ARG A 178 -5.22 6.07 1.55
CA ARG A 178 -5.07 7.07 0.50
C ARG A 178 -3.94 8.01 0.88
N LEU A 179 -2.95 8.14 0.01
CA LEU A 179 -1.84 9.08 0.16
C LEU A 179 -1.91 10.11 -0.97
N ASP A 180 -1.70 11.37 -0.63
CA ASP A 180 -1.70 12.45 -1.61
C ASP A 180 -0.27 12.63 -2.15
N ARG A 181 -0.13 12.86 -3.45
CA ARG A 181 1.17 13.08 -4.09
C ARG A 181 1.79 14.35 -3.52
N ALA A 182 3.07 14.27 -3.19
CA ALA A 182 3.83 15.35 -2.59
C ALA A 182 5.14 15.60 -3.35
N ASP A 183 5.81 16.67 -2.96
CA ASP A 183 7.17 16.95 -3.39
C ASP A 183 8.12 15.83 -2.90
N ASN A 184 9.14 15.50 -3.69
CA ASN A 184 10.07 14.42 -3.36
C ASN A 184 10.84 14.66 -2.05
N SER A 185 11.04 15.93 -1.67
CA SER A 185 11.70 16.30 -0.42
C SER A 185 10.91 15.87 0.83
N GLU A 186 9.59 15.68 0.75
CA GLU A 186 8.79 15.18 1.87
C GLU A 186 9.15 13.74 2.25
N CYS A 187 9.61 12.93 1.29
CA CYS A 187 10.04 11.55 1.52
C CYS A 187 11.55 11.43 1.76
N ALA A 188 12.29 12.54 1.86
CA ALA A 188 13.74 12.54 1.99
C ALA A 188 14.25 11.78 3.22
N ALA A 189 13.44 11.71 4.30
CA ALA A 189 13.77 10.97 5.50
C ALA A 189 13.85 9.44 5.27
N LEU A 190 13.22 8.91 4.22
CA LEU A 190 13.24 7.48 3.90
C LEU A 190 14.53 7.04 3.21
N VAL A 191 15.33 7.99 2.74
CA VAL A 191 16.53 7.72 1.94
C VAL A 191 17.78 7.89 2.77
N THR A 192 18.50 6.77 2.92
CA THR A 192 19.74 6.69 3.69
C THR A 192 20.99 6.88 2.84
N ASP A 193 20.93 6.61 1.52
CA ASP A 193 22.05 6.86 0.62
C ASP A 193 22.20 8.36 0.30
N ARG A 194 23.43 8.88 0.42
CA ARG A 194 23.68 10.32 0.27
C ARG A 194 23.54 10.82 -1.16
N LYS A 195 23.82 9.97 -2.17
CA LYS A 195 23.70 10.34 -3.58
C LYS A 195 22.23 10.37 -4.00
N GLU A 196 21.48 9.35 -3.58
CA GLU A 196 20.03 9.25 -3.78
C GLU A 196 19.31 10.44 -3.11
N LEU A 197 19.69 10.77 -1.87
CA LEU A 197 19.14 11.92 -1.14
C LEU A 197 19.41 13.26 -1.84
N ALA A 198 20.60 13.44 -2.42
CA ALA A 198 20.91 14.63 -3.20
C ALA A 198 20.02 14.71 -4.46
N ALA A 199 19.84 13.58 -5.17
CA ALA A 199 18.99 13.53 -6.36
C ALA A 199 17.52 13.85 -6.05
N LEU A 200 17.01 13.40 -4.89
CA LEU A 200 15.65 13.70 -4.42
C LEU A 200 15.43 15.19 -4.12
N ARG A 201 16.43 15.87 -3.55
CA ARG A 201 16.32 17.29 -3.13
C ARG A 201 16.46 18.29 -4.28
N HIS A 202 16.97 17.84 -5.43
CA HIS A 202 17.21 18.68 -6.60
C HIS A 202 16.13 18.54 -7.69
N LYS A 203 15.06 17.77 -7.43
CA LYS A 203 13.92 17.56 -8.33
C LYS A 203 12.65 18.12 -7.74
#